data_AF-A0A4U1JHX3-F1
#
_entry.id   AF-A0A4U1JHX3-F1
#
_cell.length_a   1.000
_cell.length_b   1.000
_cell.length_c   1.000
_cell.angle_alpha   90.00
_cell.angle_beta   90.00
_cell.angle_gamma   90.00
#
_symmetry.space_group_name_H-M   'P 1'
#
loop_
_entity.id
_entity.type
_entity.pdbx_description
1 polymer ?
#
loop_
_entity_poly.entity_id
_entity_poly.type
_entity_poly.pdbx_seq_one_letter_code
_entity_poly.pdbx_strand_id
1 'polypeptide(L)'
;MRRSPFGAAPSGRGRWASWVRAASSPPCSAERGKKFRAPDLFLAGARNSPPSCAPRAVEGSSCVVTEQRKTVCPYCGVGCGLLATTDGKRILKLVGDPEHPANLGRLCLKGALAAQALAAPSRLGRALLRGADGALVPISREEAVREISTRLGRILAEHGPSAVALYLSGQLTTEAQYLANKLGKGFLRTNHVDSNSRLCMASAAAG
;
A
#
# COMPACT_ATOMS: atom_id res chain seq x y z
N MET A 1 -8.47 -9.34 -52.28
CA MET A 1 -7.05 -9.48 -52.68
C MET A 1 -6.32 -8.26 -52.15
N ARG A 2 -5.28 -8.27 -51.32
CA ARG A 2 -4.31 -9.29 -50.89
C ARG A 2 -4.07 -9.12 -49.39
N ARG A 3 -4.00 -10.24 -48.67
CA ARG A 3 -3.45 -10.36 -47.31
C ARG A 3 -1.93 -10.20 -47.38
N SER A 4 -1.32 -9.49 -46.43
CA SER A 4 0.09 -9.65 -46.11
C SER A 4 0.23 -10.43 -44.78
N PRO A 5 1.37 -11.11 -44.57
CA PRO A 5 1.43 -12.26 -43.70
C PRO A 5 2.23 -11.96 -42.44
N PHE A 6 1.63 -12.11 -41.25
CA PHE A 6 2.41 -12.28 -40.02
C PHE A 6 1.74 -13.29 -39.10
N GLY A 7 2.33 -14.49 -39.11
CA GLY A 7 2.61 -15.32 -37.94
C GLY A 7 1.45 -15.72 -37.03
N ALA A 8 0.94 -16.93 -37.25
CA ALA A 8 0.22 -17.68 -36.22
C ALA A 8 1.13 -17.93 -35.00
N ALA A 9 0.65 -17.58 -33.81
CA ALA A 9 1.32 -17.88 -32.54
C ALA A 9 1.11 -19.37 -32.16
N PRO A 10 2.16 -20.08 -31.71
CA PRO A 10 2.03 -21.49 -31.34
C PRO A 10 1.30 -21.66 -30.00
N SER A 11 0.41 -22.65 -29.97
CA SER A 11 -0.32 -23.16 -28.82
C SER A 11 0.61 -23.91 -27.85
N GLY A 12 1.19 -23.20 -26.89
CA GLY A 12 2.03 -23.78 -25.83
C GLY A 12 1.32 -23.82 -24.47
N ARG A 13 0.63 -24.92 -24.16
CA ARG A 13 0.31 -25.26 -22.77
C ARG A 13 1.62 -25.62 -22.05
N GLY A 14 1.82 -25.07 -20.86
CA GLY A 14 2.80 -25.59 -19.90
C GLY A 14 3.99 -24.68 -19.60
N ARG A 15 3.89 -23.96 -18.48
CA ARG A 15 4.94 -23.73 -17.45
C ARG A 15 4.46 -22.68 -16.44
N TRP A 16 3.40 -23.02 -15.70
CA TRP A 16 2.94 -22.28 -14.51
C TRP A 16 3.57 -22.84 -13.22
N ALA A 17 4.62 -23.65 -13.31
CA ALA A 17 5.24 -24.34 -12.19
C ALA A 17 6.77 -24.12 -12.20
N SER A 18 7.21 -22.92 -11.85
CA SER A 18 8.63 -22.68 -11.50
C SER A 18 8.86 -21.61 -10.44
N TRP A 19 7.80 -21.13 -9.77
CA TRP A 19 7.91 -20.10 -8.72
C TRP A 19 7.91 -20.65 -7.28
N VAL A 20 7.98 -21.98 -7.11
CA VAL A 20 8.11 -22.61 -5.80
C VAL A 20 9.48 -23.25 -5.68
N ARG A 21 10.50 -22.43 -5.33
CA ARG A 21 11.72 -22.84 -4.62
C ARG A 21 12.68 -21.65 -4.48
N ALA A 22 12.67 -21.01 -3.30
CA ALA A 22 13.84 -20.39 -2.66
C ALA A 22 13.40 -19.73 -1.34
N ALA A 23 13.24 -20.53 -0.28
CA ALA A 23 13.34 -20.09 1.11
C ALA A 23 13.37 -21.34 2.02
N SER A 24 14.35 -22.22 1.80
CA SER A 24 14.68 -23.24 2.79
C SER A 24 15.65 -22.62 3.80
N SER A 25 15.13 -22.23 4.96
CA SER A 25 15.92 -22.01 6.17
C SER A 25 16.72 -23.28 6.49
N PRO A 26 17.91 -23.18 7.11
CA PRO A 26 18.73 -24.35 7.40
C PRO A 26 17.99 -25.31 8.33
N PRO A 27 18.09 -26.65 8.13
CA PRO A 27 17.52 -27.60 9.05
C PRO A 27 18.28 -27.53 10.38
N CYS A 28 17.53 -27.32 11.45
CA CYS A 28 18.00 -27.51 12.81
C CYS A 28 18.45 -28.98 12.96
N SER A 29 19.75 -29.20 13.13
CA SER A 29 20.34 -30.53 13.27
C SER A 29 19.96 -31.13 14.62
N ALA A 30 18.84 -31.85 14.66
CA ALA A 30 18.55 -32.77 15.75
C ALA A 30 19.36 -34.06 15.52
N GLU A 31 20.21 -34.38 16.50
CA GLU A 31 21.08 -35.55 16.48
C GLU A 31 20.29 -36.85 16.29
N ARG A 32 20.80 -37.67 15.36
CA ARG A 32 20.40 -39.07 15.22
C ARG A 32 20.98 -39.87 16.38
N GLY A 33 20.11 -40.58 17.10
CA GLY A 33 20.44 -41.91 17.62
C GLY A 33 20.18 -42.11 19.10
N LYS A 34 19.06 -42.76 19.42
CA LYS A 34 19.02 -43.94 20.30
C LYS A 34 17.70 -44.67 20.05
N LYS A 35 17.80 -45.91 19.59
CA LYS A 35 16.68 -46.85 19.42
C LYS A 35 16.04 -47.08 20.80
N PHE A 36 14.72 -46.91 20.92
CA PHE A 36 13.97 -47.59 21.96
C PHE A 36 12.62 -48.06 21.42
N ARG A 37 12.36 -49.34 21.65
CA ARG A 37 11.23 -50.15 21.20
C ARG A 37 10.06 -49.88 22.17
N ALA A 38 8.84 -49.77 21.67
CA ALA A 38 7.63 -49.81 22.51
C ALA A 38 7.49 -51.19 23.19
N PRO A 39 6.85 -51.29 24.37
CA PRO A 39 5.38 -51.36 24.40
C PRO A 39 4.67 -50.65 25.59
N ASP A 40 3.40 -50.32 25.32
CA ASP A 40 2.16 -50.28 26.13
C ASP A 40 2.12 -50.08 27.66
N LEU A 41 1.17 -49.20 28.04
CA LEU A 41 0.38 -49.07 29.30
C LEU A 41 1.11 -48.81 30.63
N PHE A 42 0.88 -47.61 31.23
CA PHE A 42 0.15 -47.43 32.49
C PHE A 42 0.07 -45.94 32.92
N LEU A 43 -1.02 -45.56 33.60
CA LEU A 43 -1.25 -44.26 34.24
C LEU A 43 -0.19 -43.94 35.32
N ALA A 44 0.34 -42.71 35.31
CA ALA A 44 0.65 -41.94 36.52
C ALA A 44 1.05 -40.50 36.15
N GLY A 45 0.49 -39.51 36.85
CA GLY A 45 0.75 -38.10 36.62
C GLY A 45 2.21 -37.72 36.91
N ALA A 46 2.83 -37.07 35.94
CA ALA A 46 4.06 -36.32 36.12
C ALA A 46 3.84 -34.90 35.57
N ARG A 47 3.95 -33.91 36.46
CA ARG A 47 3.97 -32.49 36.11
C ARG A 47 5.27 -32.23 35.35
N ASN A 48 5.23 -32.34 34.03
CA ASN A 48 6.35 -31.99 33.16
C ASN A 48 6.24 -30.51 32.82
N SER A 49 6.87 -29.68 33.65
CA SER A 49 7.23 -28.30 33.31
C SER A 49 8.00 -28.30 31.98
N PRO A 50 7.65 -27.48 30.98
CA PRO A 50 8.47 -27.38 29.78
C PRO A 50 9.84 -26.82 30.15
N PRO A 51 10.95 -27.33 29.57
CA PRO A 51 12.24 -26.68 29.73
C PRO A 51 12.11 -25.26 29.21
N SER A 52 12.48 -24.30 30.06
CA SER A 52 12.51 -22.89 29.76
C SER A 52 13.47 -22.64 28.60
N CYS A 53 12.93 -22.61 27.38
CA CYS A 53 13.59 -22.00 26.24
C CYS A 53 13.61 -20.48 26.48
N ALA A 54 14.52 -20.03 27.33
CA ALA A 54 14.94 -18.64 27.34
C ALA A 54 15.52 -18.34 25.94
N PRO A 55 15.04 -17.31 25.23
CA PRO A 55 15.66 -16.92 23.98
C PRO A 55 17.09 -16.49 24.29
N ARG A 56 18.09 -17.19 23.72
CA ARG A 56 19.47 -16.69 23.68
C ARG A 56 19.43 -15.37 22.93
N ALA A 57 19.66 -14.27 23.64
CA ALA A 57 19.88 -12.97 23.04
C ALA A 57 21.05 -13.10 22.06
N VAL A 58 20.80 -12.85 20.78
CA VAL A 58 21.85 -12.74 19.79
C VAL A 58 22.48 -11.37 20.00
N GLU A 59 23.72 -11.33 20.51
CA GLU A 59 24.52 -10.11 20.59
C GLU A 59 24.56 -9.45 19.22
N GLY A 60 23.93 -8.27 19.10
CA GLY A 60 23.76 -7.54 17.85
C GLY A 60 22.30 -7.21 17.48
N SER A 61 21.29 -7.69 18.22
CA SER A 61 19.91 -7.24 17.99
C SER A 61 19.73 -5.80 18.48
N SER A 62 19.95 -4.82 17.62
CA SER A 62 19.55 -3.44 17.90
C SER A 62 18.05 -3.43 18.17
N CYS A 63 17.64 -3.11 19.39
CA CYS A 63 16.23 -2.93 19.74
C CYS A 63 15.69 -1.74 18.94
N VAL A 64 14.93 -2.01 17.87
CA VAL A 64 14.22 -0.97 17.13
C VAL A 64 13.03 -0.56 17.97
N VAL A 65 12.96 0.71 18.36
CA VAL A 65 11.78 1.26 19.03
C VAL A 65 10.62 1.21 18.04
N THR A 66 9.57 0.47 18.40
CA THR A 66 8.36 0.35 17.59
C THR A 66 7.18 0.98 18.30
N GLU A 67 6.33 1.63 17.53
CA GLU A 67 5.11 2.25 17.99
C GLU A 67 3.90 1.66 17.27
N GLN A 68 2.77 1.53 17.97
CA GLN A 68 1.51 1.12 17.37
C GLN A 68 0.57 2.32 17.23
N ARG A 69 -0.09 2.41 16.07
CA ARG A 69 -1.05 3.47 15.73
C ARG A 69 -2.31 2.88 15.12
N LYS A 70 -3.47 3.42 15.54
CA LYS A 70 -4.76 3.17 14.89
C LYS A 70 -4.83 3.96 13.58
N THR A 71 -5.32 3.33 12.52
CA THR A 71 -5.54 3.95 11.22
C THR A 71 -6.67 3.22 10.49
N VAL A 72 -7.01 3.67 9.27
CA VAL A 72 -8.13 3.14 8.48
C VAL A 72 -7.62 2.60 7.15
N CYS A 73 -8.26 1.53 6.68
CA CYS A 73 -7.96 0.91 5.38
C CYS A 73 -8.23 1.87 4.21
N PRO A 74 -7.25 2.10 3.30
CA PRO A 74 -7.37 3.12 2.24
C PRO A 74 -8.08 2.63 0.96
N TYR A 75 -8.77 1.48 1.02
CA TYR A 75 -9.28 0.82 -0.20
C TYR A 75 -10.76 1.06 -0.44
N CYS A 76 -11.64 0.22 0.12
CA CYS A 76 -13.07 0.31 -0.13
C CYS A 76 -13.79 1.15 0.93
N GLY A 77 -15.03 1.54 0.65
CA GLY A 77 -15.86 2.36 1.54
C GLY A 77 -16.34 1.68 2.83
N VAL A 78 -15.91 0.44 3.13
CA VAL A 78 -16.23 -0.22 4.41
C VAL A 78 -15.50 0.45 5.58
N GLY A 79 -14.31 1.01 5.35
CA GLY A 79 -13.56 1.72 6.38
C GLY A 79 -13.06 0.80 7.52
N CYS A 80 -12.52 -0.37 7.19
CA CYS A 80 -11.94 -1.28 8.19
C CYS A 80 -10.86 -0.58 9.03
N GLY A 81 -10.92 -0.76 10.36
CA GLY A 81 -9.91 -0.28 11.29
C GLY A 81 -8.65 -1.14 11.29
N LEU A 82 -7.50 -0.49 11.39
CA LEU A 82 -6.18 -1.08 11.30
C LEU A 82 -5.30 -0.66 12.48
N LEU A 83 -4.45 -1.57 12.94
CA LEU A 83 -3.33 -1.31 13.83
C LEU A 83 -2.03 -1.44 13.05
N ALA A 84 -1.35 -0.30 12.85
CA ALA A 84 -0.06 -0.21 12.20
C ALA A 84 1.05 -0.15 13.25
N THR A 85 1.96 -1.13 13.22
CA THR A 85 3.22 -1.07 13.98
C THR A 85 4.30 -0.45 13.09
N THR A 86 4.93 0.62 13.54
CA THR A 86 5.88 1.44 12.78
C THR A 86 7.17 1.67 13.57
N ASP A 87 8.29 1.82 12.88
CA ASP A 87 9.58 2.28 13.42
C ASP A 87 9.78 3.80 13.26
N GLY A 88 8.71 4.52 12.89
CA GLY A 88 8.73 5.94 12.57
C GLY A 88 9.14 6.26 11.12
N LYS A 89 9.70 5.29 10.38
CA LYS A 89 10.08 5.44 8.96
C LYS A 89 9.22 4.60 8.04
N ARG A 90 8.81 3.41 8.49
CA ARG A 90 8.03 2.45 7.71
C ARG A 90 7.09 1.64 8.59
N ILE A 91 6.05 1.12 7.96
CA ILE A 91 5.12 0.17 8.59
C ILE A 91 5.78 -1.21 8.56
N LEU A 92 6.03 -1.77 9.74
CA LEU A 92 6.61 -3.10 9.92
C LEU A 92 5.55 -4.20 9.92
N LYS A 93 4.38 -3.90 10.50
CA LYS A 93 3.26 -4.83 10.62
C LYS A 93 1.95 -4.07 10.52
N LEU A 94 0.98 -4.70 9.86
CA LEU A 94 -0.38 -4.17 9.74
C LEU A 94 -1.36 -5.30 10.06
N VAL A 95 -2.23 -5.08 11.04
CA VAL A 95 -3.28 -6.04 11.44
C VAL A 95 -4.62 -5.31 11.59
N GLY A 96 -5.73 -6.04 11.58
CA GLY A 96 -7.04 -5.45 11.82
C GLY A 96 -7.19 -5.08 13.30
N ASP A 97 -7.84 -3.96 13.57
CA ASP A 97 -8.19 -3.55 14.94
C ASP A 97 -9.38 -4.40 15.45
N PRO A 98 -9.20 -5.24 16.49
CA PRO A 98 -10.28 -6.05 17.07
C PRO A 98 -11.42 -5.21 17.66
N GLU A 99 -11.13 -3.97 18.09
CA GLU A 99 -12.10 -3.08 18.71
C GLU A 99 -12.91 -2.27 17.68
N HIS A 100 -12.50 -2.29 16.41
CA HIS A 100 -13.14 -1.45 15.40
C HIS A 100 -14.47 -2.06 14.91
N PRO A 101 -15.59 -1.31 14.98
CA PRO A 101 -16.93 -1.88 14.79
C PRO A 101 -17.16 -2.41 13.37
N ALA A 102 -16.51 -1.82 12.36
CA ALA A 102 -16.71 -2.21 10.97
C ALA A 102 -16.13 -3.58 10.60
N ASN A 103 -15.12 -4.08 11.33
CA ASN A 103 -14.40 -5.29 10.92
C ASN A 103 -14.01 -6.24 12.05
N LEU A 104 -14.05 -5.82 13.33
CA LEU A 104 -13.79 -6.67 14.49
C LEU A 104 -12.48 -7.48 14.32
N GLY A 105 -11.41 -6.81 13.85
CA GLY A 105 -10.10 -7.40 13.61
C GLY A 105 -9.93 -8.16 12.29
N ARG A 106 -11.00 -8.41 11.54
CA ARG A 106 -10.93 -9.13 10.26
C ARG A 106 -10.42 -8.23 9.15
N LEU A 107 -9.64 -8.80 8.21
CA LEU A 107 -9.16 -8.10 7.03
C LEU A 107 -9.23 -8.99 5.79
N CYS A 108 -9.56 -8.38 4.65
CA CYS A 108 -9.33 -9.00 3.35
C CYS A 108 -7.86 -8.85 2.92
N LEU A 109 -7.48 -9.55 1.85
CA LEU A 109 -6.10 -9.52 1.34
C LEU A 109 -5.60 -8.11 1.02
N LYS A 110 -6.46 -7.24 0.46
CA LYS A 110 -6.09 -5.86 0.15
C LYS A 110 -5.67 -5.09 1.41
N GLY A 111 -6.49 -5.17 2.46
CA GLY A 111 -6.20 -4.49 3.73
C GLY A 111 -4.94 -5.05 4.41
N ALA A 112 -4.78 -6.37 4.42
CA ALA A 112 -3.61 -7.03 5.03
C ALA A 112 -2.29 -6.67 4.33
N LEU A 113 -2.31 -6.41 3.02
CA LEU A 113 -1.13 -6.10 2.22
C LEU A 113 -0.95 -4.59 1.95
N ALA A 114 -1.76 -3.71 2.53
CA ALA A 114 -1.76 -2.28 2.23
C ALA A 114 -0.38 -1.61 2.38
N ALA A 115 0.39 -2.04 3.40
CA ALA A 115 1.73 -1.52 3.66
C ALA A 115 2.74 -1.82 2.53
N GLN A 116 2.54 -2.90 1.77
CA GLN A 116 3.47 -3.29 0.69
C GLN A 116 3.46 -2.26 -0.45
N ALA A 117 2.30 -1.67 -0.75
CA ALA A 117 2.18 -0.63 -1.77
C ALA A 117 3.03 0.61 -1.45
N LEU A 118 3.21 0.93 -0.16
CA LEU A 118 4.02 2.06 0.29
C LEU A 118 5.52 1.80 0.16
N ALA A 119 5.94 0.53 0.21
CA ALA A 119 7.33 0.10 0.11
C ALA A 119 7.76 -0.24 -1.33
N ALA A 120 6.88 -0.05 -2.32
CA ALA A 120 7.18 -0.39 -3.71
C ALA A 120 8.38 0.43 -4.25
N PRO A 121 9.37 -0.20 -4.92
CA PRO A 121 10.55 0.50 -5.46
C PRO A 121 10.21 1.57 -6.51
N SER A 122 9.08 1.42 -7.20
CA SER A 122 8.58 2.35 -8.21
C SER A 122 7.85 3.57 -7.63
N ARG A 123 7.74 3.69 -6.31
CA ARG A 123 7.08 4.84 -5.67
C ARG A 123 7.85 6.13 -5.97
N LEU A 124 7.17 7.11 -6.55
CA LEU A 124 7.75 8.42 -6.83
C LEU A 124 8.15 9.13 -5.53
N GLY A 125 9.44 9.44 -5.40
CA GLY A 125 10.01 10.12 -4.24
C GLY A 125 10.41 11.59 -4.47
N ARG A 126 10.27 12.11 -5.71
CA ARG A 126 10.66 13.46 -6.10
C ARG A 126 9.72 14.04 -7.14
N ALA A 127 9.63 15.36 -7.20
CA ALA A 127 8.90 16.05 -8.26
C ALA A 127 9.67 15.89 -9.58
N LEU A 128 8.92 15.78 -10.68
CA LEU A 128 9.46 15.63 -12.03
C LEU A 128 8.84 16.69 -12.93
N LEU A 129 9.67 17.38 -13.72
CA LEU A 129 9.25 18.34 -14.73
C LEU A 129 9.54 17.80 -16.13
N ARG A 130 8.63 18.01 -17.06
CA ARG A 130 8.84 17.64 -18.46
C ARG A 130 9.65 18.71 -19.19
N GLY A 131 10.80 18.32 -19.73
CA GLY A 131 11.66 19.14 -20.59
C GLY A 131 11.09 19.32 -22.00
N ALA A 132 11.73 20.18 -22.78
CA ALA A 132 11.34 20.47 -24.17
C ALA A 132 11.48 19.24 -25.10
N ASP A 133 12.42 18.35 -24.78
CA ASP A 133 12.64 17.05 -25.42
C ASP A 133 11.62 15.97 -24.98
N GLY A 134 10.71 16.30 -24.06
CA GLY A 134 9.73 15.39 -23.51
C GLY A 134 10.24 14.52 -22.37
N ALA A 135 11.53 14.59 -22.00
CA ALA A 135 12.08 13.83 -20.89
C ALA A 135 11.59 14.35 -19.53
N LEU A 136 11.47 13.47 -18.53
CA LEU A 136 11.12 13.83 -17.15
C LEU A 136 12.39 14.03 -16.33
N VAL A 137 12.59 15.25 -15.85
CA VAL A 137 13.77 15.65 -15.07
C VAL A 137 13.36 15.91 -13.62
N PRO A 138 14.10 15.37 -12.64
CA PRO A 138 13.83 15.67 -11.23
C PRO A 138 14.08 17.14 -10.88
N ILE A 139 13.17 17.71 -10.09
CA ILE A 139 13.28 19.07 -9.53
C ILE A 139 12.92 19.06 -8.04
N SER A 140 13.30 20.13 -7.33
CA SER A 140 12.87 20.32 -5.94
C SER A 140 11.35 20.56 -5.84
N ARG A 141 10.81 20.36 -4.64
CA ARG A 141 9.39 20.62 -4.39
C ARG A 141 9.06 22.12 -4.54
N GLU A 142 9.98 22.97 -4.11
CA GLU A 142 9.85 24.43 -4.15
C GLU A 142 9.87 24.93 -5.59
N GLU A 143 10.73 24.39 -6.45
CA GLU A 143 10.72 24.67 -7.89
C GLU A 143 9.43 24.19 -8.54
N ALA A 144 8.96 22.99 -8.19
CA ALA A 144 7.71 22.45 -8.76
C ALA A 144 6.52 23.35 -8.43
N VAL A 145 6.40 23.81 -7.19
CA VAL A 145 5.34 24.73 -6.77
C VAL A 145 5.45 26.06 -7.49
N ARG A 146 6.65 26.63 -7.62
CA ARG A 146 6.87 27.88 -8.38
C ARG A 146 6.49 27.74 -9.85
N GLU A 147 6.88 26.64 -10.48
CA GLU A 147 6.56 26.39 -11.89
C GLU A 147 5.05 26.27 -12.11
N ILE A 148 4.38 25.52 -11.23
CA ILE A 148 2.92 25.39 -11.25
C ILE A 148 2.26 26.76 -11.05
N SER A 149 2.70 27.56 -10.07
CA SER A 149 2.11 28.87 -9.79
C SER A 149 2.28 29.84 -10.96
N THR A 150 3.47 29.87 -11.58
CA THR A 150 3.76 30.75 -12.72
C THR A 150 2.89 30.39 -13.92
N ARG A 151 2.83 29.10 -14.27
CA ARG A 151 2.02 28.64 -15.42
C ARG A 151 0.53 28.83 -15.18
N LEU A 152 0.03 28.45 -14.00
CA LEU A 152 -1.38 28.63 -13.67
C LEU A 152 -1.76 30.11 -13.62
N GLY A 153 -0.93 30.96 -13.04
CA GLY A 153 -1.15 32.41 -13.01
C GLY A 153 -1.26 33.01 -14.41
N ARG A 154 -0.37 32.60 -15.32
CA ARG A 154 -0.44 33.02 -16.74
C ARG A 154 -1.73 32.57 -17.42
N ILE A 155 -2.12 31.31 -17.26
CA ILE A 155 -3.37 30.77 -17.83
C ILE A 155 -4.58 31.52 -17.29
N LEU A 156 -4.63 31.80 -15.99
CA LEU A 156 -5.72 32.55 -15.37
C LEU A 156 -5.80 33.99 -15.88
N ALA A 157 -4.66 34.65 -16.09
CA ALA A 157 -4.61 36.01 -16.63
C ALA A 157 -5.08 36.06 -18.09
N GLU A 158 -4.68 35.10 -18.92
CA GLU A 158 -4.98 35.07 -20.35
C GLU A 158 -6.39 34.54 -20.67
N HIS A 159 -6.87 33.55 -19.92
CA HIS A 159 -8.08 32.79 -20.27
C HIS A 159 -9.15 32.78 -19.17
N GLY A 160 -8.86 33.38 -18.01
CA GLY A 160 -9.78 33.46 -16.89
C GLY A 160 -9.95 32.14 -16.09
N PRO A 161 -10.77 32.17 -15.02
CA PRO A 161 -10.96 31.03 -14.11
C PRO A 161 -11.47 29.74 -14.76
N SER A 162 -12.33 29.84 -15.77
CA SER A 162 -12.92 28.67 -16.46
C SER A 162 -11.92 27.86 -17.27
N ALA A 163 -10.71 28.37 -17.51
CA ALA A 163 -9.64 27.64 -18.17
C ALA A 163 -8.93 26.61 -17.26
N VAL A 164 -9.23 26.61 -15.96
CA VAL A 164 -8.60 25.73 -14.97
C VAL A 164 -9.63 24.77 -14.39
N ALA A 165 -9.29 23.48 -14.37
CA ALA A 165 -10.07 22.44 -13.73
C ALA A 165 -9.23 21.63 -12.75
N LEU A 166 -9.87 21.16 -11.67
CA LEU A 166 -9.29 20.25 -10.69
C LEU A 166 -10.02 18.91 -10.76
N TYR A 167 -9.29 17.83 -10.99
CA TYR A 167 -9.81 16.47 -10.96
C TYR A 167 -9.27 15.73 -9.73
N LEU A 168 -10.14 15.56 -8.75
CA LEU A 168 -9.84 15.03 -7.42
C LEU A 168 -10.17 13.54 -7.32
N SER A 169 -10.08 13.00 -6.11
CA SER A 169 -10.30 11.59 -5.83
C SER A 169 -11.07 11.39 -4.52
N GLY A 170 -12.01 10.46 -4.51
CA GLY A 170 -12.71 10.00 -3.30
C GLY A 170 -11.82 9.25 -2.30
N GLN A 171 -10.58 8.95 -2.67
CA GLN A 171 -9.56 8.37 -1.79
C GLN A 171 -8.75 9.45 -1.03
N LEU A 172 -8.99 10.73 -1.29
CA LEU A 172 -8.44 11.82 -0.50
C LEU A 172 -9.14 11.92 0.86
N THR A 173 -8.42 12.38 1.87
CA THR A 173 -9.04 12.71 3.17
C THR A 173 -10.03 13.86 3.02
N THR A 174 -10.99 13.95 3.93
CA THR A 174 -12.00 15.02 3.93
C THR A 174 -11.35 16.40 3.98
N GLU A 175 -10.30 16.56 4.76
CA GLU A 175 -9.52 17.80 4.89
C GLU A 175 -8.83 18.16 3.57
N ALA A 176 -8.22 17.16 2.89
CA ALA A 176 -7.58 17.37 1.60
C ALA A 176 -8.60 17.77 0.51
N GLN A 177 -9.77 17.12 0.49
CA GLN A 177 -10.87 17.50 -0.41
C GLN A 177 -11.38 18.91 -0.11
N TYR A 178 -11.51 19.27 1.16
CA TYR A 178 -11.91 20.61 1.57
C TYR A 178 -10.89 21.67 1.14
N LEU A 179 -9.59 21.44 1.37
CA LEU A 179 -8.53 22.35 0.95
C LEU A 179 -8.48 22.51 -0.57
N ALA A 180 -8.64 21.42 -1.33
CA ALA A 180 -8.71 21.47 -2.78
C ALA A 180 -9.91 22.30 -3.28
N ASN A 181 -11.07 22.16 -2.65
CA ASN A 181 -12.25 22.97 -2.97
C ASN A 181 -12.05 24.44 -2.59
N LYS A 182 -11.42 24.71 -1.45
CA LYS A 182 -11.08 26.07 -1.03
C LYS A 182 -10.13 26.73 -2.02
N LEU A 183 -9.12 26.01 -2.50
CA LEU A 183 -8.23 26.44 -3.57
C LEU A 183 -9.02 26.72 -4.86
N GLY A 184 -9.75 25.73 -5.37
CA GLY A 184 -10.48 25.83 -6.64
C GLY A 184 -11.56 26.91 -6.65
N LYS A 185 -12.54 26.79 -5.75
CA LYS A 185 -13.70 27.68 -5.72
C LYS A 185 -13.40 29.02 -5.05
N GLY A 186 -12.54 29.03 -4.03
CA GLY A 186 -12.23 30.23 -3.26
C GLY A 186 -11.17 31.12 -3.91
N PHE A 187 -10.01 30.55 -4.25
CA PHE A 187 -8.86 31.34 -4.72
C PHE A 187 -8.75 31.39 -6.25
N LEU A 188 -8.87 30.24 -6.92
CA LEU A 188 -8.83 30.17 -8.39
C LEU A 188 -10.15 30.62 -9.02
N ARG A 189 -11.22 30.67 -8.22
CA ARG A 189 -12.59 31.05 -8.62
C ARG A 189 -13.15 30.22 -9.78
N THR A 190 -12.71 28.97 -9.90
CA THR A 190 -13.23 28.01 -10.87
C THR A 190 -14.29 27.12 -10.23
N ASN A 191 -15.36 26.86 -10.99
CA ASN A 191 -16.36 25.85 -10.63
C ASN A 191 -16.05 24.47 -11.22
N HIS A 192 -14.99 24.35 -12.02
CA HIS A 192 -14.59 23.09 -12.65
C HIS A 192 -13.78 22.23 -11.66
N VAL A 193 -14.46 21.74 -10.63
CA VAL A 193 -13.92 20.80 -9.66
C VAL A 193 -14.76 19.53 -9.73
N ASP A 194 -14.15 18.42 -10.13
CA ASP A 194 -14.81 17.12 -10.25
C ASP A 194 -13.92 16.03 -9.62
N SER A 195 -14.42 14.81 -9.50
CA SER A 195 -13.65 13.68 -8.96
C SER A 195 -14.06 12.35 -9.59
N ASN A 196 -13.21 11.33 -9.42
CA ASN A 196 -13.55 9.96 -9.82
C ASN A 196 -14.85 9.43 -9.18
N SER A 197 -15.26 9.96 -8.02
CA SER A 197 -16.52 9.60 -7.36
C SER A 197 -17.75 9.88 -8.22
N ARG A 198 -17.67 10.83 -9.16
CA ARG A 198 -18.77 11.10 -10.10
C ARG A 198 -19.09 9.90 -10.98
N LEU A 199 -18.08 9.13 -11.36
CA LEU A 199 -18.25 7.93 -12.18
C LEU A 199 -18.79 6.74 -11.37
N CYS A 200 -18.76 6.81 -10.05
CA CYS A 200 -19.12 5.71 -9.16
C CYS A 200 -20.46 5.93 -8.45
N MET A 201 -20.66 7.10 -7.85
CA MET A 201 -21.75 7.34 -6.90
C MET A 201 -22.68 8.50 -7.29
N ALA A 202 -22.46 9.17 -8.43
CA ALA A 202 -23.28 10.34 -8.79
C ALA A 202 -24.77 10.00 -8.96
N SER A 203 -25.09 8.89 -9.63
CA SER A 203 -26.48 8.46 -9.82
C SER A 203 -27.18 8.14 -8.50
N ALA A 204 -26.46 7.54 -7.54
CA ALA A 204 -26.99 7.24 -6.22
C ALA A 204 -27.16 8.50 -5.34
N ALA A 205 -26.39 9.56 -5.60
CA ALA A 205 -26.52 10.83 -4.87
C ALA A 205 -27.60 11.76 -5.44
N ALA A 206 -27.97 11.59 -6.71
CA ALA A 206 -28.96 12.41 -7.41
C ALA A 206 -30.37 11.82 -7.41
N GLY A 207 -30.51 10.51 -7.13
CA GLY A 207 -31.79 9.80 -6.99
C GLY A 207 -32.27 9.79 -5.56
#